data_AF-A0A3G6YIN5-F1
#
_entry.id   AF-A0A3G6YIN5-F1
#
_cell.length_a   1.000
_cell.length_b   1.000
_cell.length_c   1.000
_cell.angle_alpha   90.00
_cell.angle_beta   90.00
_cell.angle_gamma   90.00
#
_symmetry.space_group_name_H-M   'P 1'
#
loop_
_entity.id
_entity.type
_entity.pdbx_description
1 polymer ?
#
loop_
_entity_poly.entity_id
_entity_poly.type
_entity_poly.pdbx_seq_one_letter_code
_entity_poly.pdbx_strand_id
1 'polypeptide(L)'
;MSPKKNKDTIPYQDFWYRINPLIISSAQLGKFKEAISDQEFCNPDLISHPTIGYQSFVGEYFWHPSVKDILEENEEGSVVLRLDNIDDDIDAFNPIATYERESGVNDASIRELINFYIPSPKLVEILNLERNGLSNNEWYDQSGNMIFQDPGLKHKGRSFALCKKSCLR
;
A
#
# COMPACT_ATOMS: atom_id res chain seq x y z
N MET A 1 -15.98 12.12 23.29
CA MET A 1 -15.77 10.96 24.18
C MET A 1 -14.28 10.71 24.26
N SER A 2 -13.70 10.78 25.45
CA SER A 2 -12.27 10.49 25.65
C SER A 2 -12.08 8.98 25.88
N PRO A 3 -11.10 8.33 25.24
CA PRO A 3 -10.88 6.90 25.39
C PRO A 3 -10.47 6.56 26.83
N LYS A 4 -11.08 5.51 27.40
CA LYS A 4 -10.80 5.06 28.78
C LYS A 4 -9.57 4.15 28.77
N LYS A 5 -8.58 4.49 29.60
CA LYS A 5 -7.31 3.76 29.76
C LYS A 5 -7.57 2.29 30.17
N ASN A 6 -6.99 1.34 29.44
CA ASN A 6 -6.87 -0.09 29.78
C ASN A 6 -8.17 -0.92 29.86
N LYS A 7 -9.13 -0.72 28.95
CA LYS A 7 -10.27 -1.65 28.77
C LYS A 7 -10.59 -1.98 27.31
N ASP A 8 -9.66 -1.75 26.39
CA ASP A 8 -9.84 -2.16 25.01
C ASP A 8 -9.51 -3.65 24.92
N THR A 9 -10.54 -4.49 24.97
CA THR A 9 -10.41 -5.89 24.58
C THR A 9 -10.09 -5.92 23.11
N ILE A 10 -8.95 -6.51 22.73
CA ILE A 10 -8.61 -6.72 21.33
C ILE A 10 -9.72 -7.61 20.74
N PRO A 11 -10.49 -7.13 19.75
CA PRO A 11 -11.55 -7.91 19.16
C PRO A 11 -10.98 -9.17 18.51
N TYR A 12 -11.63 -10.31 18.76
CA TYR A 12 -11.28 -11.57 18.12
C TYR A 12 -11.77 -11.55 16.66
N GLN A 13 -10.90 -11.94 15.73
CA GLN A 13 -11.23 -11.98 14.32
C GLN A 13 -11.88 -13.33 13.99
N ASP A 14 -13.21 -13.34 13.85
CA ASP A 14 -13.99 -14.54 13.53
C ASP A 14 -13.90 -14.97 12.05
N PHE A 15 -13.43 -14.10 11.17
CA PHE A 15 -13.33 -14.37 9.73
C PHE A 15 -12.14 -13.66 9.09
N TRP A 16 -11.54 -14.30 8.09
CA TRP A 16 -10.56 -13.68 7.22
C TRP A 16 -11.24 -12.70 6.28
N TYR A 17 -10.67 -11.51 6.17
CA TYR A 17 -11.10 -10.49 5.22
C TYR A 17 -9.86 -9.82 4.63
N ARG A 18 -10.00 -9.32 3.40
CA ARG A 18 -9.00 -8.52 2.71
C ARG A 18 -9.59 -7.14 2.46
N ILE A 19 -8.81 -6.10 2.77
CA ILE A 19 -9.17 -4.72 2.46
C ILE A 19 -8.24 -4.27 1.33
N ASN A 20 -8.82 -3.98 0.17
CA ASN A 20 -8.10 -3.49 -0.99
C ASN A 20 -8.42 -2.00 -1.16
N PRO A 21 -7.58 -1.08 -0.66
CA PRO A 21 -7.83 0.35 -0.84
C PRO A 21 -7.58 0.76 -2.30
N LEU A 22 -8.39 1.69 -2.78
CA LEU A 22 -8.24 2.28 -4.11
C LEU A 22 -8.53 3.78 -4.02
N ILE A 23 -7.67 4.57 -4.68
CA ILE A 23 -7.90 5.99 -4.96
C ILE A 23 -8.35 6.08 -6.40
N ILE A 24 -9.44 6.80 -6.63
CA ILE A 24 -10.01 7.01 -7.95
C ILE A 24 -10.45 8.46 -8.09
N SER A 25 -10.33 9.01 -9.29
CA SER A 25 -10.92 10.29 -9.63
C SER A 25 -12.43 10.29 -9.37
N SER A 26 -12.92 11.33 -8.68
CA SER A 26 -14.36 11.48 -8.39
C SER A 26 -15.21 11.57 -9.67
N ALA A 27 -14.62 12.06 -10.77
CA ALA A 27 -15.26 12.13 -12.08
C ALA A 27 -15.48 10.74 -12.70
N GLN A 28 -14.66 9.75 -12.35
CA GLN A 28 -14.72 8.40 -12.89
C GLN A 28 -15.39 7.38 -11.96
N LEU A 29 -15.77 7.79 -10.75
CA LEU A 29 -16.40 6.93 -9.74
C LEU A 29 -17.68 6.24 -10.26
N GLY A 30 -18.47 6.92 -11.10
CA GLY A 30 -19.66 6.34 -11.72
C GLY A 30 -19.31 5.17 -12.63
N LYS A 31 -18.42 5.40 -13.61
CA LYS A 31 -17.92 4.38 -14.54
C LYS A 31 -17.29 3.20 -13.81
N PHE A 32 -16.47 3.47 -12.80
CA PHE A 32 -15.83 2.42 -12.02
C PHE A 32 -16.84 1.54 -11.28
N LYS A 33 -17.87 2.13 -10.67
CA LYS A 33 -18.94 1.36 -10.01
C LYS A 33 -19.68 0.45 -10.97
N GLU A 34 -19.94 0.92 -12.19
CA GLU A 34 -20.55 0.10 -13.24
C GLU A 34 -19.62 -1.04 -13.65
N ALA A 35 -18.32 -0.77 -13.81
CA ALA A 35 -17.38 -1.78 -14.27
C ALA A 35 -17.08 -2.88 -13.22
N ILE A 36 -17.19 -2.56 -11.92
CA ILE A 36 -17.00 -3.55 -10.86
C ILE A 36 -18.31 -4.21 -10.38
N SER A 37 -19.48 -3.83 -10.91
CA SER A 37 -20.77 -4.27 -10.34
C SER A 37 -20.99 -5.78 -10.45
N ASP A 38 -20.44 -6.39 -11.49
CA ASP A 38 -20.61 -7.81 -11.81
C ASP A 38 -19.40 -8.65 -11.37
N GLN A 39 -18.46 -8.03 -10.64
CA GLN A 39 -17.21 -8.66 -10.21
C GLN A 39 -17.32 -9.26 -8.81
N GLU A 40 -16.62 -10.37 -8.57
CA GLU A 40 -16.52 -10.97 -7.24
C GLU A 40 -15.54 -10.17 -6.37
N PHE A 41 -16.03 -9.41 -5.38
CA PHE A 41 -15.16 -8.62 -4.50
C PHE A 41 -14.23 -9.44 -3.60
N CYS A 42 -14.50 -10.75 -3.46
CA CYS A 42 -13.63 -11.68 -2.78
C CYS A 42 -12.48 -12.18 -3.68
N ASN A 43 -12.52 -11.90 -4.99
CA ASN A 43 -11.45 -12.28 -5.90
C ASN A 43 -10.14 -11.55 -5.52
N PRO A 44 -9.07 -12.28 -5.16
CA PRO A 44 -7.81 -11.68 -4.78
C PRO A 44 -7.11 -10.94 -5.93
N ASP A 45 -7.45 -11.26 -7.17
CA ASP A 45 -6.83 -10.68 -8.36
C ASP A 45 -7.51 -9.38 -8.80
N LEU A 46 -8.69 -9.07 -8.26
CA LEU A 46 -9.48 -7.89 -8.58
C LEU A 46 -8.67 -6.59 -8.46
N ILE A 47 -7.86 -6.48 -7.40
CA ILE A 47 -7.02 -5.31 -7.13
C ILE A 47 -5.65 -5.82 -6.72
N SER A 48 -4.66 -5.69 -7.61
CA SER A 48 -3.27 -5.99 -7.29
C SER A 48 -2.69 -4.95 -6.33
N HIS A 49 -1.73 -5.40 -5.54
CA HIS A 49 -0.94 -4.56 -4.64
C HIS A 49 0.52 -4.70 -5.07
N PRO A 50 1.24 -3.61 -5.35
CA PRO A 50 2.64 -3.71 -5.73
C PRO A 50 3.47 -4.36 -4.61
N THR A 51 4.34 -5.31 -4.97
CA THR A 51 5.29 -5.94 -4.05
C THR A 51 6.71 -5.60 -4.47
N ILE A 52 7.51 -4.99 -3.58
CA ILE A 52 8.75 -4.31 -3.99
C ILE A 52 10.05 -4.95 -3.41
N GLY A 53 9.98 -5.67 -2.30
CA GLY A 53 11.17 -6.07 -1.53
C GLY A 53 12.07 -7.17 -2.13
N TYR A 54 11.66 -7.77 -3.25
CA TYR A 54 12.49 -8.74 -3.99
C TYR A 54 13.54 -8.07 -4.89
N GLN A 55 13.29 -6.85 -5.34
CA GLN A 55 14.12 -6.16 -6.35
C GLN A 55 14.86 -4.94 -5.81
N SER A 56 14.49 -4.42 -4.64
CA SER A 56 15.11 -3.24 -4.04
C SER A 56 15.13 -3.32 -2.52
N PHE A 57 16.07 -2.62 -1.89
CA PHE A 57 16.04 -2.43 -0.45
C PHE A 57 15.08 -1.28 -0.07
N VAL A 58 14.51 -1.32 1.14
CA VAL A 58 13.60 -0.25 1.63
C VAL A 58 14.22 1.15 1.51
N GLY A 59 15.54 1.27 1.73
CA GLY A 59 16.32 2.50 1.56
C GLY A 59 16.36 3.06 0.13
N GLU A 60 16.15 2.18 -0.85
CA GLU A 60 16.28 2.49 -2.27
C GLU A 60 14.92 2.67 -2.93
N TYR A 61 13.84 2.29 -2.24
CA TYR A 61 12.46 2.22 -2.72
C TYR A 61 12.05 3.33 -3.70
N PHE A 62 12.43 4.59 -3.47
CA PHE A 62 11.97 5.68 -4.34
C PHE A 62 12.87 5.94 -5.57
N TRP A 63 14.18 5.70 -5.46
CA TRP A 63 15.14 6.01 -6.53
C TRP A 63 15.63 4.76 -7.26
N HIS A 64 15.27 3.57 -6.79
CA HIS A 64 15.64 2.32 -7.42
C HIS A 64 14.95 2.19 -8.79
N PRO A 65 15.70 1.86 -9.87
CA PRO A 65 15.15 1.72 -11.21
C PRO A 65 13.94 0.79 -11.29
N SER A 66 13.93 -0.31 -10.54
CA SER A 66 12.79 -1.24 -10.53
C SER A 66 11.47 -0.62 -10.08
N VAL A 67 11.50 0.46 -9.29
CA VAL A 67 10.29 1.16 -8.88
C VAL A 67 9.83 2.14 -9.95
N LYS A 68 10.75 2.68 -10.75
CA LYS A 68 10.40 3.39 -11.97
C LYS A 68 9.80 2.44 -13.00
N ASP A 69 10.39 1.27 -13.20
CA ASP A 69 9.84 0.25 -14.10
C ASP A 69 8.41 -0.12 -13.66
N ILE A 70 8.16 -0.29 -12.34
CA ILE A 70 6.80 -0.48 -11.82
C ILE A 70 5.91 0.73 -12.14
N LEU A 71 6.36 1.97 -11.95
CA LEU A 71 5.56 3.16 -12.28
C LEU A 71 5.27 3.26 -13.79
N GLU A 72 6.26 3.02 -14.63
CA GLU A 72 6.22 3.13 -16.10
C GLU A 72 5.40 2.01 -16.73
N GLU A 73 5.51 0.77 -16.24
CA GLU A 73 4.60 -0.34 -16.59
C GLU A 73 3.14 -0.03 -16.22
N ASN A 74 2.90 0.89 -15.26
CA ASN A 74 1.56 1.39 -14.92
C ASN A 74 1.21 2.73 -15.63
N GLU A 75 2.14 3.41 -16.32
CA GLU A 75 1.89 4.66 -17.06
C GLU A 75 1.29 4.41 -18.46
N GLU A 76 1.41 3.20 -19.01
CA GLU A 76 0.65 2.78 -20.20
C GLU A 76 -0.83 2.47 -19.91
N GLY A 77 -1.28 2.71 -18.67
CA GLY A 77 -2.67 2.62 -18.25
C GLY A 77 -2.84 1.62 -17.11
N SER A 78 -3.35 2.14 -16.01
CA SER A 78 -3.87 1.40 -14.85
C SER A 78 -2.82 0.90 -13.86
N VAL A 79 -3.12 1.08 -12.57
CA VAL A 79 -2.81 0.02 -11.62
C VAL A 79 -3.25 -1.31 -12.20
N VAL A 80 -2.53 -2.40 -11.89
CA VAL A 80 -2.98 -3.77 -12.15
C VAL A 80 -4.27 -4.07 -11.36
N LEU A 81 -5.35 -3.37 -11.70
CA LEU A 81 -6.72 -3.76 -11.57
C LEU A 81 -6.85 -4.85 -12.62
N ARG A 82 -6.68 -6.12 -12.22
CA ARG A 82 -7.08 -7.23 -13.11
C ARG A 82 -8.59 -7.35 -13.00
N LEU A 83 -9.25 -6.28 -13.41
CA LEU A 83 -10.69 -6.16 -13.51
C LEU A 83 -11.04 -6.57 -14.93
N ASP A 84 -11.65 -7.74 -15.07
CA ASP A 84 -12.15 -8.19 -16.37
C ASP A 84 -13.06 -7.10 -16.95
N ASN A 85 -12.69 -6.54 -18.11
CA ASN A 85 -13.46 -5.56 -18.88
C ASN A 85 -13.52 -4.12 -18.32
N ILE A 86 -12.54 -3.65 -17.54
CA ILE A 86 -12.39 -2.21 -17.30
C ILE A 86 -11.74 -1.52 -18.51
N ASP A 87 -12.36 -0.43 -18.93
CA ASP A 87 -11.81 0.54 -19.89
C ASP A 87 -10.42 0.99 -19.40
N ASP A 88 -9.38 0.89 -20.24
CA ASP A 88 -8.00 1.33 -19.93
C ASP A 88 -7.93 2.81 -19.47
N ASP A 89 -9.03 3.54 -19.65
CA ASP A 89 -9.22 4.95 -19.31
C ASP A 89 -9.53 5.23 -17.82
N ILE A 90 -9.74 4.22 -16.95
CA ILE A 90 -10.01 4.48 -15.52
C ILE A 90 -8.70 4.75 -14.76
N ASP A 91 -8.50 6.01 -14.37
CA ASP A 91 -7.38 6.42 -13.53
C ASP A 91 -7.69 6.11 -12.06
N ALA A 92 -7.21 4.94 -11.64
CA ALA A 92 -7.31 4.48 -10.28
C ALA A 92 -6.01 3.83 -9.83
N PHE A 93 -5.66 4.01 -8.56
CA PHE A 93 -4.48 3.38 -8.01
C PHE A 93 -4.59 2.93 -6.56
N ASN A 94 -3.78 1.93 -6.21
CA ASN A 94 -3.67 1.43 -4.85
C ASN A 94 -2.73 2.34 -4.05
N PRO A 95 -3.18 2.96 -2.94
CA PRO A 95 -2.32 3.83 -2.13
C PRO A 95 -1.25 3.08 -1.33
N ILE A 96 -1.33 1.75 -1.26
CA ILE A 96 -0.43 0.93 -0.46
C ILE A 96 0.34 -0.06 -1.35
N ALA A 97 1.57 -0.33 -0.95
CA ALA A 97 2.40 -1.41 -1.48
C ALA A 97 2.90 -2.27 -0.31
N THR A 98 3.35 -3.48 -0.63
CA THR A 98 3.93 -4.40 0.34
C THR A 98 5.44 -4.46 0.13
N TYR A 99 6.20 -4.26 1.20
CA TYR A 99 7.60 -4.67 1.23
C TYR A 99 7.66 -6.12 1.70
N GLU A 100 8.19 -6.98 0.85
CA GLU A 100 8.31 -8.41 1.12
C GLU A 100 9.73 -8.89 0.83
N ARG A 101 10.35 -9.58 1.79
CA ARG A 101 11.66 -10.19 1.59
C ARG A 101 11.78 -11.49 2.36
N GLU A 102 12.07 -12.56 1.65
CA GLU A 102 12.28 -13.88 2.21
C GLU A 102 13.77 -14.20 2.39
N SER A 103 14.07 -15.11 3.32
CA SER A 103 15.39 -15.70 3.45
C SER A 103 15.67 -16.60 2.26
N GLY A 104 16.77 -16.37 1.55
CA GLY A 104 17.25 -17.28 0.51
C GLY A 104 18.19 -18.34 1.08
N VAL A 105 18.36 -19.46 0.37
CA VAL A 105 19.34 -20.51 0.72
C VAL A 105 20.77 -19.96 0.90
N ASN A 106 21.08 -18.86 0.21
CA ASN A 106 22.37 -18.19 0.23
C ASN A 106 22.38 -16.86 1.01
N ASP A 107 21.24 -16.43 1.58
CA ASP A 107 21.11 -15.16 2.32
C ASP A 107 20.75 -15.44 3.79
N ALA A 108 21.76 -15.40 4.66
CA ALA A 108 21.60 -15.58 6.10
C ALA A 108 21.30 -14.27 6.86
N SER A 109 21.15 -13.13 6.16
CA SER A 109 20.85 -11.83 6.79
C SER A 109 19.40 -11.75 7.28
N ILE A 110 18.52 -12.61 6.75
CA ILE A 110 17.11 -12.70 7.09
C ILE A 110 16.84 -14.11 7.58
N ARG A 111 16.20 -14.24 8.75
CA ARG A 111 15.84 -15.54 9.34
C ARG A 111 14.36 -15.88 9.22
N GLU A 112 13.53 -14.87 9.01
CA GLU A 112 12.08 -14.94 8.95
C GLU A 112 11.59 -14.00 7.85
N LEU A 113 10.44 -14.29 7.26
CA LEU A 113 9.81 -13.43 6.26
C LEU A 113 9.65 -11.99 6.80
N ILE A 114 10.23 -11.02 6.09
CA ILE A 114 9.95 -9.61 6.31
C ILE A 114 8.75 -9.25 5.44
N ASN A 115 7.65 -8.85 6.05
CA ASN A 115 6.46 -8.40 5.34
C ASN A 115 5.82 -7.23 6.10
N PHE A 116 5.71 -6.07 5.45
CA PHE A 116 5.04 -4.90 6.01
C PHE A 116 4.55 -3.93 4.92
N TYR A 117 3.68 -3.00 5.29
CA TYR A 117 3.12 -2.02 4.36
C TYR A 117 3.96 -0.75 4.25
N ILE A 118 4.02 -0.24 3.03
CA ILE A 118 4.63 1.03 2.64
C ILE A 118 3.66 1.81 1.73
N PRO A 119 3.77 3.14 1.59
CA PRO A 119 3.00 3.86 0.59
C PRO A 119 3.38 3.35 -0.80
N SER A 120 2.42 3.27 -1.71
CA SER A 120 2.72 2.90 -3.10
C SER A 120 3.61 3.95 -3.77
N PRO A 121 4.36 3.60 -4.83
CA PRO A 121 5.23 4.55 -5.53
C PRO A 121 4.45 5.77 -6.02
N LYS A 122 3.23 5.57 -6.51
CA LYS A 122 2.36 6.64 -6.99
C LYS A 122 1.90 7.57 -5.87
N LEU A 123 1.59 7.03 -4.69
CA LEU A 123 1.24 7.86 -3.53
C LEU A 123 2.44 8.71 -3.06
N VAL A 124 3.64 8.12 -3.07
CA VAL A 124 4.89 8.82 -2.74
C VAL A 124 5.12 9.98 -3.71
N GLU A 125 4.95 9.76 -5.01
CA GLU A 125 5.08 10.79 -6.05
C GLU A 125 4.07 11.92 -5.85
N ILE A 126 2.77 11.60 -5.78
CA ILE A 126 1.68 12.59 -5.72
C ILE A 126 1.78 13.48 -4.47
N LEU A 127 2.12 12.89 -3.32
CA LEU A 127 2.21 13.61 -2.05
C LEU A 127 3.63 14.09 -1.73
N ASN A 128 4.58 13.86 -2.64
CA ASN A 128 6.00 14.14 -2.48
C ASN A 128 6.54 13.67 -1.12
N LEU A 129 6.26 12.40 -0.81
CA LEU A 129 6.58 11.80 0.49
C LEU A 129 8.06 11.45 0.58
N GLU A 130 8.60 11.68 1.76
CA GLU A 130 9.98 11.34 2.08
C GLU A 130 10.04 10.42 3.30
N ARG A 131 11.08 9.59 3.34
CA ARG A 131 11.44 8.84 4.53
C ARG A 131 12.43 9.63 5.36
N ASN A 132 12.23 9.58 6.67
CA ASN A 132 13.35 9.81 7.58
C ASN A 132 14.32 8.61 7.43
N GLY A 133 15.60 8.86 7.12
CA GLY A 133 16.58 7.80 6.82
C GLY A 133 16.78 6.75 7.93
N LEU A 134 16.34 7.04 9.16
CA LEU A 134 16.38 6.12 10.29
C LEU A 134 15.06 5.33 10.50
N SER A 135 13.98 5.73 9.83
CA SER A 135 12.64 5.15 10.00
C SER A 135 12.28 4.29 8.79
N ASN A 136 11.99 3.01 9.03
CA ASN A 136 11.53 2.08 7.99
C ASN A 136 10.01 2.03 7.88
N ASN A 137 9.31 2.79 8.74
CA ASN A 137 7.88 2.63 8.94
C ASN A 137 7.10 3.94 8.93
N GLU A 138 7.74 5.10 8.74
CA GLU A 138 7.09 6.41 8.73
C GLU A 138 7.52 7.21 7.50
N TRP A 139 6.55 7.90 6.91
CA TRP A 139 6.71 8.73 5.73
C TRP A 139 6.11 10.10 5.99
N TYR A 140 6.77 11.13 5.49
CA TYR A 140 6.49 12.52 5.80
C TYR A 140 6.26 13.32 4.53
N ASP A 141 5.41 14.33 4.58
CA ASP A 141 5.36 15.35 3.53
C ASP A 141 6.55 16.31 3.64
N GLN A 142 6.68 17.19 2.64
CA GLN A 142 7.70 18.25 2.58
C GLN A 142 7.63 19.25 3.76
N SER A 143 6.51 19.30 4.46
CA SER A 143 6.32 20.15 5.65
C SER A 143 6.70 19.43 6.94
N GLY A 144 7.19 18.19 6.87
CA GLY A 144 7.57 17.36 8.01
C GLY A 144 6.39 16.72 8.74
N ASN A 145 5.19 16.71 8.15
CA ASN A 145 4.05 16.03 8.73
C ASN A 145 4.08 14.55 8.35
N MET A 146 4.00 13.64 9.33
CA MET A 146 3.86 12.21 9.06
C MET A 146 2.54 11.93 8.33
N ILE A 147 2.60 11.39 7.12
CA ILE A 147 1.43 11.11 6.27
C ILE A 147 1.06 9.63 6.33
N PHE A 148 2.06 8.75 6.26
CA PHE A 148 1.87 7.31 6.26
C PHE A 148 2.72 6.67 7.34
N GLN A 149 2.19 5.63 7.98
CA GLN A 149 2.97 4.76 8.85
C GLN A 149 2.48 3.32 8.87
N ASP A 150 3.39 2.41 9.18
CA ASP A 150 3.07 1.07 9.69
C ASP A 150 3.48 0.94 11.16
N PRO A 151 2.54 0.95 12.12
CA PRO A 151 2.86 0.84 13.53
C PRO A 151 3.34 -0.58 13.92
N GLY A 152 3.05 -1.61 13.11
CA GLY A 152 3.45 -3.00 13.36
C GLY A 152 4.97 -3.21 13.33
N LEU A 153 5.71 -2.29 12.70
CA LEU A 153 7.17 -2.30 12.74
C LEU A 153 7.78 -1.75 14.04
N LYS A 154 7.02 -0.94 14.80
CA LYS A 154 7.45 -0.42 16.12
C LYS A 154 6.88 -1.19 17.29
N HIS A 155 5.70 -1.77 17.11
CA HIS A 155 4.97 -2.48 18.16
C HIS A 155 4.76 -3.93 17.74
N LYS A 156 5.03 -4.89 18.64
CA LYS A 156 4.72 -6.29 18.38
C LYS A 156 3.24 -6.44 17.99
N GLY A 157 2.99 -6.87 16.77
CA GLY A 157 1.65 -6.95 16.21
C GLY A 157 1.67 -7.25 14.73
N ARG A 158 0.48 -7.23 14.13
CA ARG A 158 0.34 -7.32 12.67
C ARG A 158 0.73 -5.99 12.01
N SER A 159 1.16 -6.07 10.77
CA SER A 159 1.39 -4.90 9.91
C SER A 159 0.06 -4.23 9.58
N PHE A 160 0.03 -2.89 9.61
CA PHE A 160 -1.16 -2.09 9.27
C PHE A 160 -0.75 -0.83 8.51
N ALA A 161 -1.31 -0.62 7.31
CA ALA A 161 -1.12 0.63 6.59
C ALA A 161 -2.02 1.74 7.17
N LEU A 162 -1.43 2.74 7.82
CA LEU A 162 -2.15 3.91 8.30
C LEU A 162 -1.77 5.14 7.47
N CYS A 163 -2.76 5.77 6.83
CA CYS A 163 -2.58 7.00 6.07
C CYS A 163 -3.45 8.14 6.65
N LYS A 164 -2.92 9.36 6.69
CA LYS A 164 -3.66 10.55 7.12
C LYS A 164 -4.78 10.86 6.13
N LYS A 165 -6.03 10.75 6.60
CA LYS A 165 -7.25 11.06 5.84
C LYS A 165 -7.26 12.45 5.19
N SER A 166 -6.61 13.45 5.80
CA SER A 166 -6.56 14.81 5.26
C SER A 166 -5.87 14.91 3.90
N CYS A 167 -5.00 13.95 3.57
CA CYS A 167 -4.19 13.94 2.36
C CYS A 167 -4.84 13.16 1.21
N LEU A 168 -6.02 12.57 1.45
CA LEU A 168 -6.77 11.72 0.52
C LEU A 168 -8.09 12.37 0.07
N ARG A 169 -8.11 13.70 -0.05
CA ARG A 169 -9.33 14.47 -0.35
C ARG A 169 -9.34 15.00 -1.77
#